data_AF-A0AAP2YW61-F1
#
_entry.id   AF-A0AAP2YW61-F1
#
_cell.length_a   1.000
_cell.length_b   1.000
_cell.length_c   1.000
_cell.angle_alpha   90.00
_cell.angle_beta   90.00
_cell.angle_gamma   90.00
#
_symmetry.space_group_name_H-M   'P 1'
#
loop_
_entity.id
_entity.type
_entity.pdbx_description
1 polymer ?
#
loop_
_entity_poly.entity_id
_entity_poly.type
_entity_poly.pdbx_seq_one_letter_code
_entity_poly.pdbx_strand_id
1 'polypeptide(L)'
;MVSRDTAVHICAVVAAFLLLVVIEYAGAGSGADPAPFPVFLLFYGLVLGGAHLYLAIRGESGLVPVEARWRYVAMLAVLLGAGAVIFYGGDRTVGTVRLEQLGFAIVVVTIVAYFLTESIAGYRESRSG
;
A
#
# COMPACT_ATOMS: atom_id res chain seq x y z
N MET A 1 -1.80 -27.74 -5.92
CA MET A 1 -1.51 -27.38 -4.51
C MET A 1 -1.36 -25.87 -4.47
N VAL A 2 -2.04 -25.17 -3.55
CA VAL A 2 -1.96 -23.69 -3.45
C VAL A 2 -0.66 -23.32 -2.72
N SER A 3 0.10 -22.37 -3.24
CA SER A 3 1.33 -21.90 -2.57
C SER A 3 0.98 -21.13 -1.30
N ARG A 4 1.92 -21.07 -0.35
CA ARG A 4 1.72 -20.32 0.89
C ARG A 4 1.49 -18.83 0.63
N ASP A 5 2.25 -18.24 -0.28
CA ASP A 5 2.07 -16.85 -0.72
C ASP A 5 0.63 -16.59 -1.20
N THR A 6 0.10 -17.47 -2.05
CA THR A 6 -1.28 -17.37 -2.55
C THR A 6 -2.28 -17.52 -1.42
N ALA A 7 -2.07 -18.47 -0.50
CA ALA A 7 -2.96 -18.65 0.64
C ALA A 7 -3.02 -17.41 1.54
N VAL A 8 -1.87 -16.79 1.85
CA VAL A 8 -1.81 -15.56 2.65
C VAL A 8 -2.46 -14.39 1.92
N HIS A 9 -2.25 -14.26 0.61
CA HIS A 9 -2.91 -13.22 -0.18
C HIS A 9 -4.43 -13.38 -0.21
N ILE A 10 -4.93 -14.61 -0.38
CA ILE A 10 -6.37 -14.89 -0.26
C ILE A 10 -6.88 -14.46 1.12
N CYS A 11 -6.19 -14.79 2.21
CA CYS A 11 -6.58 -14.37 3.55
C CYS A 11 -6.61 -12.84 3.70
N ALA A 12 -5.63 -12.12 3.14
CA ALA A 12 -5.58 -10.66 3.17
C ALA A 12 -6.76 -10.02 2.40
N VAL A 13 -7.09 -10.56 1.24
CA VAL A 13 -8.24 -10.11 0.44
C VAL A 13 -9.56 -10.41 1.15
N VAL A 14 -9.72 -11.61 1.70
CA VAL A 14 -10.90 -11.96 2.50
C VAL A 14 -11.05 -11.03 3.70
N ALA A 15 -9.96 -10.74 4.42
CA ALA A 15 -9.97 -9.77 5.53
C ALA A 15 -10.38 -8.37 5.07
N ALA A 16 -9.95 -7.92 3.89
CA ALA A 16 -10.36 -6.64 3.32
C ALA A 16 -11.86 -6.59 3.02
N PHE A 17 -12.45 -7.67 2.47
CA PHE A 17 -13.89 -7.74 2.26
C PHE A 17 -14.68 -7.82 3.57
N LEU A 18 -14.20 -8.58 4.55
CA LEU A 18 -14.81 -8.65 5.87
C LEU A 18 -14.81 -7.27 6.54
N LEU A 19 -13.74 -6.49 6.38
CA LEU A 19 -13.70 -5.10 6.84
C LEU A 19 -14.83 -4.27 6.23
N LEU A 20 -15.08 -4.36 4.91
CA LEU A 20 -16.19 -3.65 4.27
C LEU A 20 -17.56 -4.08 4.83
N VAL A 21 -17.76 -5.39 5.05
CA VAL A 21 -18.99 -5.92 5.65
C VAL A 21 -19.20 -5.37 7.06
N VAL A 22 -18.14 -5.32 7.88
CA VAL A 22 -18.20 -4.79 9.25
C VAL A 22 -18.54 -3.29 9.25
N ILE A 23 -17.97 -2.51 8.33
CA ILE A 23 -18.22 -1.07 8.21
C ILE A 23 -19.68 -0.79 7.84
N GLU A 24 -20.18 -1.50 6.82
CA GLU A 24 -21.58 -1.41 6.40
C GLU A 24 -22.52 -1.80 7.54
N TYR A 25 -22.27 -2.93 8.19
CA TYR A 25 -23.07 -3.40 9.33
C TYR A 25 -23.07 -2.41 10.50
N ALA A 26 -21.94 -1.75 10.75
CA ALA A 26 -21.81 -0.74 11.80
C ALA A 26 -22.48 0.61 11.43
N GLY A 27 -22.98 0.77 10.19
CA GLY A 27 -23.53 2.04 9.69
C GLY A 27 -22.47 3.13 9.53
N ALA A 28 -21.18 2.78 9.50
CA ALA A 28 -20.10 3.73 9.31
C ALA A 28 -19.98 4.03 7.81
N GLY A 29 -20.22 5.27 7.39
CA GLY A 29 -20.16 5.68 5.98
C GLY A 29 -21.50 5.94 5.28
N SER A 30 -22.63 5.93 6.00
CA SER A 30 -23.91 6.44 5.46
C SER A 30 -24.00 7.97 5.58
N GLY A 31 -24.31 8.69 4.49
CA GLY A 31 -24.53 10.14 4.49
C GLY A 31 -23.34 10.96 3.92
N ALA A 32 -23.18 12.21 4.36
CA ALA A 32 -22.08 13.12 3.95
C ALA A 32 -20.78 12.92 4.77
N ASP A 33 -20.58 11.72 5.32
CA ASP A 33 -19.51 11.40 6.24
C ASP A 33 -18.17 11.23 5.47
N PRO A 34 -17.04 11.80 5.90
CA PRO A 34 -15.72 11.53 5.32
C PRO A 34 -15.21 10.10 5.55
N ALA A 35 -15.94 9.26 6.30
CA ALA A 35 -15.64 7.86 6.57
C ALA A 35 -15.27 6.96 5.36
N PRO A 36 -15.79 7.15 4.13
CA PRO A 36 -15.44 6.28 3.00
C PRO A 36 -13.95 6.29 2.66
N PHE A 37 -13.25 7.41 2.83
CA PHE A 37 -11.87 7.53 2.37
C PHE A 37 -10.86 6.71 3.21
N PRO A 38 -10.85 6.76 4.56
CA PRO A 38 -10.07 5.84 5.39
C PRO A 38 -10.35 4.37 5.08
N VAL A 39 -11.62 4.04 4.83
CA VAL A 39 -12.05 2.68 4.49
C VAL A 39 -11.41 2.22 3.19
N PHE A 40 -11.42 3.07 2.15
CA PHE A 40 -10.70 2.79 0.90
C PHE A 40 -9.20 2.58 1.13
N LEU A 41 -8.54 3.42 1.92
CA LEU A 41 -7.12 3.27 2.20
C LEU A 41 -6.81 1.95 2.92
N LEU A 42 -7.61 1.58 3.92
CA LEU A 42 -7.44 0.31 4.64
C LEU A 42 -7.70 -0.88 3.72
N PHE A 43 -8.76 -0.82 2.90
CA PHE A 43 -9.09 -1.86 1.94
C PHE A 43 -7.95 -2.07 0.95
N TYR A 44 -7.48 -1.02 0.29
CA TYR A 44 -6.36 -1.12 -0.66
C TYR A 44 -5.06 -1.50 0.03
N GLY A 45 -4.80 -1.01 1.25
CA GLY A 45 -3.65 -1.41 2.05
C GLY A 45 -3.63 -2.92 2.35
N LEU A 46 -4.78 -3.50 2.70
CA LEU A 46 -4.91 -4.94 2.92
C LEU A 46 -4.78 -5.74 1.63
N VAL A 47 -5.51 -5.36 0.58
CA VAL A 47 -5.51 -6.08 -0.71
C VAL A 47 -4.13 -6.05 -1.35
N LEU A 48 -3.49 -4.89 -1.41
CA LEU A 48 -2.20 -4.72 -2.08
C LEU A 48 -1.03 -5.14 -1.18
N GLY A 49 -1.07 -4.74 0.10
CA GLY A 49 0.08 -4.86 1.01
C GLY A 49 -0.02 -5.95 2.07
N GLY A 50 -1.22 -6.45 2.39
CA GLY A 50 -1.44 -7.31 3.57
C GLY A 50 -0.59 -8.57 3.58
N ALA A 51 -0.51 -9.25 2.44
CA ALA A 51 0.33 -10.45 2.31
C ALA A 51 1.83 -10.14 2.39
N HIS A 52 2.27 -9.06 1.75
CA HIS A 52 3.66 -8.62 1.80
C HIS A 52 4.09 -8.26 3.21
N LEU A 53 3.27 -7.49 3.92
CA LEU A 53 3.50 -7.10 5.30
C LEU A 53 3.56 -8.32 6.23
N TYR A 54 2.58 -9.21 6.14
CA TYR A 54 2.56 -10.43 6.94
C TYR A 54 3.81 -11.29 6.73
N LEU A 55 4.14 -11.60 5.47
CA LEU A 55 5.29 -12.45 5.14
C LEU A 55 6.62 -11.78 5.48
N ALA A 56 6.72 -10.45 5.33
CA ALA A 56 7.90 -9.67 5.72
C ALA A 56 8.14 -9.70 7.24
N ILE A 57 7.08 -9.53 8.04
CA ILE A 57 7.15 -9.64 9.50
C ILE A 57 7.55 -11.06 9.93
N ARG A 58 7.06 -12.07 9.23
CA ARG A 58 7.41 -13.47 9.49
C ARG A 58 8.83 -13.85 9.06
N GLY A 59 9.52 -12.99 8.32
CA GLY A 59 10.85 -13.29 7.76
C GLY A 59 10.81 -14.38 6.68
N GLU A 60 9.68 -14.52 5.97
CA GLU A 60 9.48 -15.58 4.99
C GLU A 60 9.69 -15.07 3.57
N SER A 61 10.69 -15.60 2.88
CA SER A 61 11.02 -15.22 1.50
C SER A 61 10.04 -15.83 0.50
N GLY A 62 9.72 -17.13 0.57
CA GLY A 62 8.82 -17.74 -0.42
C GLY A 62 9.26 -17.43 -1.86
N LEU A 63 8.37 -16.88 -2.69
CA LEU A 63 8.69 -16.44 -4.06
C LEU A 63 9.32 -15.04 -4.15
N VAL A 64 9.19 -14.21 -3.11
CA VAL A 64 9.62 -12.81 -3.11
C VAL A 64 10.49 -12.53 -1.89
N PRO A 65 11.78 -12.18 -2.05
CA PRO A 65 12.69 -11.94 -0.92
C PRO A 65 12.10 -11.00 0.15
N VAL A 66 12.43 -11.26 1.42
CA VAL A 66 11.87 -10.51 2.57
C VAL A 66 12.14 -9.01 2.42
N GLU A 67 13.33 -8.65 1.95
CA GLU A 67 13.74 -7.27 1.73
C GLU A 67 12.90 -6.61 0.63
N ALA A 68 12.57 -7.33 -0.44
CA ALA A 68 11.70 -6.84 -1.50
C ALA A 68 10.28 -6.59 -1.00
N ARG A 69 9.78 -7.43 -0.08
CA ARG A 69 8.48 -7.21 0.56
C ARG A 69 8.47 -5.94 1.41
N TRP A 70 9.52 -5.69 2.20
CA TRP A 70 9.63 -4.46 2.97
C TRP A 70 9.72 -3.21 2.09
N ARG A 71 10.45 -3.27 0.98
CA ARG A 71 10.50 -2.15 0.01
C ARG A 71 9.13 -1.89 -0.61
N TYR A 72 8.39 -2.93 -0.99
CA TYR A 72 7.03 -2.79 -1.50
C TYR A 72 6.07 -2.19 -0.46
N VAL A 73 6.11 -2.68 0.79
CA VAL A 73 5.29 -2.16 1.89
C VAL A 73 5.60 -0.69 2.17
N ALA A 74 6.88 -0.31 2.19
CA ALA A 74 7.29 1.08 2.38
C ALA A 74 6.78 1.98 1.25
N MET A 75 6.91 1.54 -0.01
CA MET A 75 6.36 2.25 -1.16
C MET A 75 4.85 2.44 -1.02
N LEU A 76 4.11 1.36 -0.73
CA LEU A 76 2.66 1.41 -0.56
C LEU A 76 2.24 2.34 0.59
N ALA A 77 2.95 2.30 1.72
CA ALA A 77 2.68 3.18 2.86
C ALA A 77 2.84 4.66 2.50
N VAL A 78 3.86 5.01 1.71
CA VAL A 78 4.05 6.38 1.21
C VAL A 78 2.92 6.77 0.26
N LEU A 79 2.50 5.89 -0.66
CA LEU A 79 1.40 6.19 -1.58
C LEU A 79 0.06 6.41 -0.87
N LEU A 80 -0.29 5.54 0.09
CA LEU A 80 -1.51 5.68 0.88
C LEU A 80 -1.44 6.93 1.78
N GLY A 81 -0.28 7.20 2.37
CA GLY A 81 -0.04 8.40 3.18
C GLY A 81 -0.15 9.68 2.36
N ALA A 82 0.43 9.72 1.16
CA ALA A 82 0.30 10.85 0.24
C ALA A 82 -1.16 11.06 -0.17
N GLY A 83 -1.89 9.98 -0.48
CA GLY A 83 -3.33 10.03 -0.74
C GLY A 83 -4.11 10.64 0.42
N ALA A 84 -3.82 10.21 1.65
CA ALA A 84 -4.43 10.77 2.86
C ALA A 84 -4.14 12.26 3.04
N VAL A 85 -2.88 12.67 2.87
CA VAL A 85 -2.50 14.08 2.98
C VAL A 85 -3.18 14.94 1.92
N ILE A 86 -3.28 14.47 0.67
CA ILE A 86 -3.97 15.20 -0.39
C ILE A 86 -5.46 15.34 -0.05
N PHE A 87 -6.12 14.23 0.32
CA PHE A 87 -7.55 14.20 0.58
C PHE A 87 -7.95 15.08 1.77
N TYR A 88 -7.29 14.92 2.92
CA TYR A 88 -7.58 15.72 4.11
C TYR A 88 -6.98 17.12 4.06
N GLY A 89 -5.92 17.29 3.28
CA GLY A 89 -5.26 18.55 3.03
C GLY A 89 -6.15 19.54 2.28
N GLY A 90 -6.98 19.06 1.35
CA GLY A 90 -7.82 19.90 0.51
C GLY A 90 -6.99 20.91 -0.29
N ASP A 91 -7.48 22.15 -0.38
CA ASP A 91 -6.82 23.24 -1.12
C ASP A 91 -5.69 23.94 -0.37
N ARG A 92 -5.20 23.37 0.73
CA ARG A 92 -4.10 23.97 1.48
C ARG A 92 -2.81 24.02 0.65
N THR A 93 -1.97 25.00 0.96
CA THR A 93 -0.66 25.21 0.35
C THR A 93 0.47 25.10 1.37
N VAL A 94 1.65 24.74 0.90
CA VAL A 94 2.92 24.85 1.65
C VAL A 94 3.77 25.88 0.92
N GLY A 95 3.84 27.09 1.49
CA GLY A 95 4.38 28.25 0.77
C GLY A 95 3.52 28.59 -0.45
N THR A 96 4.11 28.52 -1.65
CA THR A 96 3.44 28.80 -2.93
C THR A 96 2.91 27.55 -3.65
N VAL A 97 3.15 26.35 -3.11
CA VAL A 97 2.83 25.07 -3.78
C VAL A 97 1.57 24.46 -3.17
N ARG A 98 0.63 23.97 -4.01
CA ARG A 98 -0.57 23.26 -3.54
C ARG A 98 -0.20 21.87 -3.00
N LEU A 99 -0.87 21.42 -1.94
CA LEU A 99 -0.65 20.06 -1.39
C LEU A 99 -0.89 18.97 -2.44
N GLU A 100 -1.85 19.18 -3.34
CA GLU A 100 -2.11 18.29 -4.47
C GLU A 100 -0.87 18.13 -5.38
N GLN A 101 -0.22 19.25 -5.74
CA GLN A 101 0.99 19.23 -6.59
C GLN A 101 2.15 18.53 -5.89
N LEU A 102 2.33 18.84 -4.60
CA LEU A 102 3.38 18.22 -3.78
C LEU A 102 3.13 16.71 -3.63
N GLY A 103 1.91 16.33 -3.34
CA GLY A 103 1.50 14.93 -3.20
C GLY A 103 1.67 14.14 -4.50
N PHE A 104 1.30 14.73 -5.65
CA PHE A 104 1.54 14.13 -6.96
C PHE A 104 3.04 13.92 -7.21
N ALA A 105 3.88 14.92 -6.94
CA ALA A 105 5.33 14.80 -7.07
C ALA A 105 5.89 13.67 -6.18
N ILE A 106 5.43 13.57 -4.93
CA ILE A 106 5.81 12.51 -4.00
C ILE A 106 5.42 11.13 -4.56
N VAL A 107 4.20 10.98 -5.08
CA VAL A 107 3.73 9.72 -5.70
C VAL A 107 4.64 9.31 -6.85
N VAL A 108 4.90 10.24 -7.79
CA VAL A 108 5.74 9.96 -8.97
C VAL A 108 7.15 9.56 -8.55
N VAL A 109 7.79 10.35 -7.67
CA VAL A 109 9.16 10.08 -7.19
C VAL A 109 9.22 8.74 -6.47
N THR A 110 8.22 8.43 -5.65
CA THR A 110 8.15 7.16 -4.90
C THR A 110 8.06 5.96 -5.83
N ILE A 111 7.19 6.02 -6.85
CA ILE A 111 7.03 4.95 -7.84
C ILE A 111 8.34 4.75 -8.62
N VAL A 112 8.93 5.84 -9.13
CA VAL A 112 10.19 5.79 -9.88
C VAL A 112 11.31 5.22 -9.02
N ALA A 113 11.46 5.71 -7.78
CA ALA A 113 12.48 5.24 -6.85
C ALA A 113 12.33 3.76 -6.52
N TYR A 114 11.10 3.28 -6.29
CA TYR A 114 10.80 1.87 -6.06
C TYR A 114 11.21 1.02 -7.26
N PHE A 115 10.78 1.37 -8.48
CA PHE A 115 11.12 0.63 -9.68
C PHE A 115 12.62 0.59 -9.95
N LEU A 116 13.32 1.71 -9.78
CA LEU A 116 14.78 1.75 -9.93
C LEU A 116 15.46 0.83 -8.90
N THR A 117 14.98 0.86 -7.65
CA THR A 117 15.54 0.03 -6.58
C THR A 117 15.37 -1.46 -6.86
N GLU A 118 14.16 -1.91 -7.24
CA GLU A 118 13.91 -3.31 -7.59
C GLU A 118 14.67 -3.73 -8.86
N SER A 119 14.78 -2.85 -9.86
CA SER A 119 15.53 -3.14 -11.08
C SER A 119 17.02 -3.33 -10.81
N ILE A 120 17.62 -2.48 -9.96
CA ILE A 120 19.02 -2.60 -9.56
C ILE A 120 19.24 -3.88 -8.75
N ALA A 121 18.33 -4.19 -7.82
CA ALA A 121 18.40 -5.41 -7.01
C ALA A 121 18.35 -6.66 -7.88
N GLY A 122 17.37 -6.75 -8.79
CA GLY A 122 17.24 -7.87 -9.72
C GLY A 122 18.43 -7.99 -10.68
N TYR A 123 18.94 -6.87 -11.18
CA TYR A 123 20.15 -6.88 -12.02
C TYR A 123 21.37 -7.42 -11.27
N ARG A 124 21.59 -7.01 -10.02
CA ARG A 124 22.71 -7.50 -9.20
C ARG A 124 22.59 -9.01 -8.94
N GLU A 125 21.41 -9.48 -8.59
CA GLU A 125 21.13 -10.89 -8.35
C GLU A 125 21.45 -11.75 -9.59
N SER A 126 21.05 -11.28 -10.78
CA SER A 126 21.34 -11.97 -12.05
C SER A 126 22.83 -12.04 -12.43
N ARG A 127 23.68 -11.21 -11.82
CA ARG A 127 25.14 -11.21 -12.07
C ARG A 127 25.93 -12.00 -11.04
N SER A 128 25.34 -12.28 -9.88
CA SER A 128 25.98 -13.03 -8.79
C SER A 128 25.63 -14.51 -8.78
N GLY A 129 24.62 -14.93 -9.56
CA GLY A 129 24.30 -16.34 -9.83
C GLY A 129 25.04 -16.87 -11.05
#